data_AF-A0A8J3QD82-F1
#
_entry.id   AF-A0A8J3QD82-F1
#
_cell.length_a   1.000
_cell.length_b   1.000
_cell.length_c   1.000
_cell.angle_alpha   90.00
_cell.angle_beta   90.00
_cell.angle_gamma   90.00
#
_symmetry.space_group_name_H-M   'P 1'
#
loop_
_entity.id
_entity.type
_entity.pdbx_description
1 polymer ?
#
loop_
_entity_poly.entity_id
_entity_poly.type
_entity_poly.pdbx_seq_one_letter_code
_entity_poly.pdbx_strand_id
1 'polypeptide(L)'
;MLVADISGDFEIHLTAVYGDELEGFARDHGWKFSHIELDRGVWKSQPMVSVRRRGTLDELWEMMRIWRGMLIDAAAQIVRVKIEAAPSNEGVPQTDGDAGGEPQGRYFEHHVKLVLSDAATDRLAALAQLIAPHGARLSRNARRQRPDGRHERFVTQRCHRVGRVTARQELDALLEALRMDGQDIAEIEEEYVVYDSALRLDEGWLDEQPSQDHVSHEFDMRPAPPPHAGFPSTYRPLPADPQIRQPAVFDPALKQFVNAYRAGEPRFVDEQTGNRWRQARWDAMTHLLRLIAAGPWAKHLVLRGSVPLRVWLGDAAREPGDLDFVVTPSAMMMEDRAAGRMLDGIVAAVREHPGGGLRADSVAAEDIWTYERAPGRRLTFAFSTPQVPHGSVQLDFVFNETLPVAPIPIRIPPLHDPIATAPPELALAWKILWLETDKYPQGKDLYDATLLAEFTPISLTLVREVLRRELGAEADSFTAASVLRWRFEWDSFLQEYPGVRGHPTTWQHRLVLALGRSFSRHANQAGD
;
A
#
# COMPACT_ATOMS: atom_id res chain seq x y z
N MET A 1 -17.58 -18.50 6.03
CA MET A 1 -16.72 -19.54 6.64
C MET A 1 -15.42 -18.85 7.02
N LEU A 2 -14.94 -19.01 8.25
CA LEU A 2 -13.64 -18.48 8.66
C LEU A 2 -12.57 -19.26 7.88
N VAL A 3 -11.62 -18.56 7.24
CA VAL A 3 -10.45 -19.15 6.59
C VAL A 3 -9.66 -19.90 7.66
N ALA A 4 -9.19 -21.12 7.37
CA ALA A 4 -8.39 -21.88 8.33
C ALA A 4 -7.07 -21.16 8.60
N ASP A 5 -6.70 -21.07 9.88
CA ASP A 5 -5.43 -20.48 10.29
C ASP A 5 -4.30 -21.49 10.00
N ILE A 6 -3.36 -21.13 9.12
CA ILE A 6 -2.29 -22.03 8.69
C ILE A 6 -1.08 -21.85 9.59
N SER A 7 -0.56 -22.96 10.11
CA SER A 7 0.61 -22.96 10.98
C SER A 7 1.57 -24.12 10.70
N GLY A 8 2.86 -23.87 10.90
CA GLY A 8 3.93 -24.84 10.63
C GLY A 8 5.12 -24.17 9.96
N ASP A 9 5.72 -24.87 8.99
CA ASP A 9 6.92 -24.43 8.28
C ASP A 9 6.55 -23.67 7.00
N PHE A 10 7.25 -22.57 6.75
CA PHE A 10 7.03 -21.70 5.61
C PHE A 10 8.33 -21.31 4.94
N GLU A 11 8.27 -21.09 3.62
CA GLU A 11 9.31 -20.43 2.84
C GLU A 11 8.72 -19.12 2.28
N ILE A 12 9.48 -18.03 2.43
CA ILE A 12 9.11 -16.71 1.92
C ILE A 12 10.07 -16.35 0.80
N HIS A 13 9.53 -15.99 -0.36
CA HIS A 13 10.31 -15.47 -1.48
C HIS A 13 10.02 -14.00 -1.72
N LEU A 14 11.07 -13.18 -1.80
CA LEU A 14 10.99 -11.77 -2.15
C LEU A 14 11.70 -11.56 -3.48
N THR A 15 10.95 -11.18 -4.52
CA THR A 15 11.50 -10.94 -5.86
C THR A 15 11.69 -9.45 -6.10
N ALA A 16 12.86 -9.05 -6.59
CA ALA A 16 13.17 -7.66 -6.93
C ALA A 16 13.15 -7.39 -8.44
N VAL A 17 13.08 -6.11 -8.83
CA VAL A 17 13.27 -5.70 -10.24
C VAL A 17 14.70 -5.95 -10.70
N TYR A 18 15.67 -5.60 -9.86
CA TYR A 18 17.11 -5.71 -10.11
C TYR A 18 17.76 -6.57 -9.02
N GLY A 19 18.80 -7.30 -9.40
CA GLY A 19 19.42 -8.31 -8.55
C GLY A 19 20.51 -7.79 -7.62
N ASP A 20 21.24 -6.73 -8.00
CA ASP A 20 22.49 -6.34 -7.35
C ASP A 20 22.29 -5.89 -5.90
N GLU A 21 21.32 -5.01 -5.66
CA GLU A 21 20.98 -4.52 -4.32
C GLU A 21 20.44 -5.65 -3.45
N LEU A 22 19.58 -6.50 -4.02
CA LEU A 22 18.98 -7.62 -3.30
C LEU A 22 20.01 -8.70 -2.95
N GLU A 23 20.99 -8.95 -3.81
CA GLU A 23 22.08 -9.89 -3.54
C GLU A 23 23.00 -9.39 -2.42
N GLY A 24 23.33 -8.10 -2.42
CA GLY A 24 24.07 -7.45 -1.34
C GLY A 24 23.33 -7.60 0.00
N PHE A 25 22.05 -7.24 0.00
CA PHE A 25 21.20 -7.37 1.18
C PHE A 25 21.11 -8.81 1.70
N ALA A 26 20.93 -9.79 0.79
CA ALA A 26 20.85 -11.20 1.15
C ALA A 26 22.13 -11.68 1.85
N ARG A 27 23.29 -11.24 1.37
CA ARG A 27 24.59 -11.57 1.95
C ARG A 27 24.72 -11.06 3.38
N ASP A 28 24.34 -9.82 3.62
CA ASP A 28 24.45 -9.17 4.93
C ASP A 28 23.52 -9.80 5.97
N HIS A 29 22.42 -10.41 5.53
CA HIS A 29 21.41 -11.03 6.40
C HIS A 29 21.48 -12.57 6.42
N GLY A 30 22.42 -13.17 5.70
CA GLY A 30 22.57 -14.63 5.59
C GLY A 30 21.40 -15.32 4.89
N TRP A 31 20.71 -14.63 3.98
CA TRP A 31 19.58 -15.16 3.22
C TRP A 31 20.03 -15.80 1.90
N LYS A 32 19.25 -16.77 1.41
CA LYS A 32 19.55 -17.47 0.16
C LYS A 32 19.12 -16.61 -1.02
N PHE A 33 20.06 -16.12 -1.81
CA PHE A 33 19.79 -15.43 -3.07
C PHE A 33 19.79 -16.39 -4.27
N SER A 34 18.77 -16.31 -5.11
CA SER A 34 18.62 -17.02 -6.38
C SER A 34 18.24 -16.03 -7.49
N HIS A 35 18.53 -16.39 -8.73
CA HIS A 35 18.08 -15.63 -9.89
C HIS A 35 17.39 -16.59 -10.84
N ILE A 36 16.07 -16.62 -10.79
CA ILE A 36 15.26 -17.52 -11.60
C ILE A 36 15.01 -16.85 -12.96
N GLU A 37 15.30 -17.59 -14.02
CA GLU A 37 15.00 -17.22 -15.39
C GLU A 37 13.94 -18.14 -15.97
N LEU A 38 12.83 -17.55 -16.40
CA LEU A 38 11.75 -18.24 -17.09
C LEU A 38 12.12 -18.49 -18.55
N ASP A 39 11.65 -19.60 -19.11
CA ASP A 39 11.86 -19.94 -20.53
C ASP A 39 11.12 -18.98 -21.48
N ARG A 40 9.97 -18.44 -21.06
CA ARG A 40 9.14 -17.46 -21.78
C ARG A 40 8.44 -16.50 -20.81
N GLY A 41 7.55 -15.65 -21.36
CA GLY A 41 6.79 -14.66 -20.60
C GLY A 41 7.39 -13.25 -20.68
N VAL A 42 6.63 -12.28 -20.14
CA VAL A 42 6.99 -10.86 -20.16
C VAL A 42 8.12 -10.56 -19.16
N TRP A 43 8.07 -11.16 -17.97
CA TRP A 43 9.00 -10.92 -16.86
C TRP A 43 9.93 -12.12 -16.63
N LYS A 44 10.82 -12.37 -17.59
CA LYS A 44 11.66 -13.58 -17.57
C LYS A 44 12.68 -13.62 -16.44
N SER A 45 13.21 -12.47 -16.02
CA SER A 45 14.29 -12.38 -15.04
C SER A 45 13.72 -12.07 -13.66
N GLN A 46 13.90 -13.00 -12.72
CA GLN A 46 13.37 -12.91 -11.36
C GLN A 46 14.50 -13.12 -10.33
N PRO A 47 15.25 -12.08 -9.96
CA PRO A 47 16.17 -12.13 -8.82
C PRO A 47 15.36 -12.15 -7.53
N MET A 48 15.63 -13.10 -6.63
CA MET A 48 14.85 -13.29 -5.42
C MET A 48 15.68 -13.80 -4.25
N VAL A 49 15.17 -13.56 -3.04
CA VAL A 49 15.68 -14.14 -1.79
C VAL A 49 14.66 -15.08 -1.20
N SER A 50 15.13 -16.20 -0.64
CA SER A 50 14.31 -17.21 0.02
C SER A 50 14.68 -17.29 1.50
N VAL A 51 13.65 -17.29 2.37
CA VAL A 51 13.82 -17.33 3.83
C VAL A 51 12.86 -18.34 4.45
N ARG A 52 13.40 -19.31 5.19
CA ARG A 52 12.61 -20.34 5.90
C ARG A 52 12.27 -19.95 7.32
N ARG A 53 11.02 -20.17 7.71
CA ARG A 53 10.48 -19.76 9.01
C ARG A 53 9.44 -20.75 9.49
N ARG A 54 9.28 -20.84 10.82
CA ARG A 54 8.24 -21.64 11.45
C ARG A 54 7.40 -20.75 12.33
N GLY A 55 6.08 -20.94 12.32
CA GLY A 55 5.16 -20.13 13.11
C GLY A 55 3.74 -20.22 12.56
N THR A 56 2.95 -19.20 12.86
CA THR A 56 1.66 -18.96 12.21
C THR A 56 1.81 -18.02 11.02
N LEU A 57 0.82 -18.03 10.12
CA LEU A 57 0.76 -17.05 9.04
C LEU A 57 0.83 -15.61 9.61
N ASP A 58 0.16 -15.34 10.74
CA ASP A 58 0.17 -14.05 11.43
C ASP A 58 1.56 -13.57 11.86
N GLU A 59 2.37 -14.44 12.45
CA GLU A 59 3.72 -14.11 12.88
C GLU A 59 4.63 -13.78 11.68
N LEU A 60 4.45 -14.48 10.55
CA LEU A 60 5.19 -14.21 9.32
C LEU A 60 4.88 -12.81 8.78
N TRP A 61 3.64 -12.35 8.92
CA TRP A 61 3.25 -11.01 8.47
C TRP A 61 3.89 -9.91 9.29
N GLU A 62 3.93 -10.04 10.60
CA GLU A 62 4.62 -9.07 11.45
C GLU A 62 6.11 -8.98 11.08
N MET A 63 6.73 -10.12 10.81
CA MET A 63 8.11 -10.16 10.36
C MET A 63 8.30 -9.57 8.95
N MET A 64 7.38 -9.84 8.02
CA MET A 64 7.40 -9.26 6.68
C MET A 64 7.34 -7.73 6.71
N ARG A 65 6.62 -7.14 7.67
CA ARG A 65 6.59 -5.69 7.87
C ARG A 65 7.95 -5.13 8.27
N ILE A 66 8.65 -5.81 9.18
CA ILE A 66 10.01 -5.46 9.57
C ILE A 66 10.95 -5.54 8.37
N TRP A 67 10.91 -6.64 7.62
CA TRP A 67 11.75 -6.83 6.43
C TRP A 67 11.48 -5.81 5.34
N ARG A 68 10.22 -5.41 5.14
CA ARG A 68 9.87 -4.37 4.18
C ARG A 68 10.65 -3.09 4.48
N GLY A 69 10.68 -2.64 5.74
CA GLY A 69 11.48 -1.48 6.16
C GLY A 69 12.97 -1.64 5.82
N MET A 70 13.57 -2.78 6.16
CA MET A 70 14.98 -3.06 5.91
C MET A 70 15.33 -3.09 4.41
N LEU A 71 14.47 -3.69 3.59
CA LEU A 71 14.65 -3.80 2.14
C LEU A 71 14.51 -2.44 1.44
N ILE A 72 13.59 -1.62 1.93
CA ILE A 72 13.47 -0.24 1.47
C ILE A 72 14.76 0.55 1.78
N ASP A 73 15.32 0.40 2.99
CA ASP A 73 16.57 1.08 3.37
C ASP A 73 17.77 0.61 2.55
N ALA A 74 17.72 -0.64 2.09
CA ALA A 74 18.70 -1.23 1.18
C ALA A 74 18.47 -0.89 -0.30
N ALA A 75 17.48 -0.06 -0.63
CA ALA A 75 17.06 0.26 -2.01
C ALA A 75 16.69 -0.97 -2.86
N ALA A 76 16.38 -2.11 -2.24
CA ALA A 76 15.97 -3.32 -2.93
C ALA A 76 14.49 -3.20 -3.34
N GLN A 77 14.24 -2.95 -4.63
CA GLN A 77 12.89 -2.77 -5.15
C GLN A 77 12.15 -4.12 -5.29
N ILE A 78 11.52 -4.57 -4.21
CA ILE A 78 10.68 -5.77 -4.20
C ILE A 78 9.40 -5.53 -5.01
N VAL A 79 9.10 -6.46 -5.92
CA VAL A 79 7.91 -6.46 -6.80
C VAL A 79 6.99 -7.65 -6.61
N ARG A 80 7.45 -8.69 -5.88
CA ARG A 80 6.64 -9.85 -5.51
C ARG A 80 7.05 -10.34 -4.13
N VAL A 81 6.06 -10.65 -3.31
CA VAL A 81 6.18 -11.44 -2.09
C VAL A 81 5.38 -12.71 -2.31
N LYS A 82 6.00 -13.86 -2.09
CA LYS A 82 5.35 -15.16 -2.13
C LYS A 82 5.58 -15.87 -0.80
N ILE A 83 4.52 -16.43 -0.22
CA ILE A 83 4.59 -17.22 1.01
C ILE A 83 4.07 -18.62 0.69
N GLU A 84 4.92 -19.59 0.94
CA GLU A 84 4.66 -21.01 0.73
C GLU A 84 4.64 -21.72 2.06
N ALA A 85 3.57 -22.45 2.33
CA ALA A 85 3.45 -23.35 3.45
C ALA A 85 3.90 -24.75 3.04
N ALA A 86 4.57 -25.47 3.93
CA ALA A 86 4.79 -26.89 3.73
C ALA A 86 3.43 -27.61 3.61
N PRO A 87 3.29 -28.61 2.72
CA PRO A 87 2.00 -29.27 2.45
C PRO A 87 1.51 -30.12 3.64
N SER A 88 2.37 -30.35 4.63
CA SER A 88 2.06 -30.99 5.91
C SER A 88 1.60 -30.03 7.00
N ASN A 89 1.59 -28.72 6.77
CA ASN A 89 1.17 -27.74 7.76
C ASN A 89 -0.30 -27.93 8.15
N GLU A 90 -0.60 -27.54 9.39
CA GLU A 90 -1.98 -27.46 9.85
C GLU A 90 -2.71 -26.37 9.05
N GLY A 91 -3.97 -26.63 8.68
CA GLY A 91 -4.79 -25.71 7.90
C GLY A 91 -4.62 -25.79 6.38
N VAL A 92 -3.65 -26.55 5.86
CA VAL A 92 -3.52 -26.77 4.40
C VAL A 92 -4.65 -27.71 3.92
N PRO A 93 -5.39 -27.36 2.84
CA PRO A 93 -6.55 -28.14 2.39
C PRO A 93 -6.15 -29.54 1.91
N GLN A 94 -6.83 -30.57 2.43
CA GLN A 94 -6.52 -31.96 2.07
C GLN A 94 -7.35 -32.43 0.87
N THR A 95 -8.61 -32.01 0.80
CA THR A 95 -9.57 -32.39 -0.26
C THR A 95 -9.98 -31.19 -1.12
N ASP A 96 -10.53 -31.44 -2.31
CA ASP A 96 -11.03 -30.37 -3.19
C ASP A 96 -12.19 -29.60 -2.56
N GLY A 97 -12.96 -30.26 -1.67
CA GLY A 97 -13.99 -29.61 -0.88
C GLY A 97 -13.41 -28.57 0.09
N ASP A 98 -12.29 -28.91 0.76
CA ASP A 98 -11.58 -27.98 1.63
C ASP A 98 -11.05 -26.79 0.83
N ALA A 99 -10.40 -27.08 -0.31
CA ALA A 99 -9.86 -26.06 -1.21
C ALA A 99 -10.94 -25.13 -1.80
N GLY A 100 -12.17 -25.63 -1.98
CA GLY A 100 -13.32 -24.81 -2.39
C GLY A 100 -13.75 -23.78 -1.34
N GLY A 101 -13.40 -23.98 -0.07
CA GLY A 101 -13.61 -23.04 1.03
C GLY A 101 -12.46 -22.03 1.21
N GLU A 102 -11.33 -22.26 0.54
CA GLU A 102 -10.13 -21.42 0.62
C GLU A 102 -10.22 -20.20 -0.32
N PRO A 103 -9.48 -19.13 -0.03
CA PRO A 103 -9.31 -17.99 -0.93
C PRO A 103 -8.84 -18.41 -2.34
N GLN A 104 -9.41 -17.78 -3.37
CA GLN A 104 -9.16 -18.15 -4.77
C GLN A 104 -7.70 -17.99 -5.22
N GLY A 105 -6.94 -17.13 -4.52
CA GLY A 105 -5.53 -16.88 -4.83
C GLY A 105 -4.56 -17.94 -4.30
N ARG A 106 -5.03 -18.92 -3.51
CA ARG A 106 -4.18 -19.99 -2.96
C ARG A 106 -4.16 -21.22 -3.86
N TYR A 107 -3.01 -21.88 -3.94
CA TYR A 107 -2.81 -23.01 -4.85
C TYR A 107 -1.66 -23.91 -4.40
N PHE A 108 -1.64 -25.16 -4.85
CA PHE A 108 -0.45 -26.00 -4.72
C PHE A 108 0.53 -25.68 -5.84
N GLU A 109 1.81 -25.58 -5.52
CA GLU A 109 2.89 -25.46 -6.49
C GLU A 109 3.89 -26.60 -6.28
N HIS A 110 4.34 -27.19 -7.39
CA HIS A 110 5.35 -28.24 -7.39
C HIS A 110 6.56 -27.77 -8.20
N HIS A 111 7.76 -28.06 -7.68
CA HIS A 111 9.02 -27.83 -8.35
C HIS A 111 9.77 -29.15 -8.53
N VAL A 112 9.89 -29.61 -9.77
CA VAL A 112 10.69 -30.79 -10.10
C VAL A 112 12.01 -30.34 -10.71
N LYS A 113 13.12 -30.61 -10.03
CA LYS A 113 14.47 -30.28 -10.49
C LYS A 113 15.01 -31.41 -11.35
N LEU A 114 15.35 -31.10 -12.60
CA LEU A 114 15.97 -32.02 -13.55
C LEU A 114 17.45 -31.74 -13.73
N VAL A 115 18.24 -32.78 -13.94
CA VAL A 115 19.63 -32.68 -14.42
C VAL A 115 19.71 -33.15 -15.86
N LEU A 116 19.98 -32.23 -16.78
CA LEU A 116 20.10 -32.49 -18.21
C LEU A 116 21.57 -32.63 -18.60
N SER A 117 21.88 -33.53 -19.53
CA SER A 117 23.26 -33.71 -20.02
C SER A 117 23.78 -32.53 -20.85
N ASP A 118 22.89 -31.79 -21.50
CA ASP A 118 23.14 -30.56 -22.26
C ASP A 118 21.87 -29.66 -22.25
N ALA A 119 22.01 -28.43 -22.72
CA ALA A 119 20.91 -27.47 -22.90
C ALA A 119 20.56 -27.22 -24.38
N ALA A 120 20.64 -28.25 -25.22
CA ALA A 120 20.31 -28.13 -26.63
C ALA A 120 18.85 -27.69 -26.83
N THR A 121 18.62 -26.78 -27.79
CA THR A 121 17.32 -26.12 -27.99
C THR A 121 16.20 -27.11 -28.36
N ASP A 122 16.52 -28.11 -29.16
CA ASP A 122 15.60 -29.19 -29.55
C ASP A 122 15.17 -30.03 -28.34
N ARG A 123 16.09 -30.37 -27.44
CA ARG A 123 15.76 -31.05 -26.19
C ARG A 123 14.87 -30.21 -25.29
N LEU A 124 15.21 -28.92 -25.09
CA LEU A 124 14.40 -28.04 -24.25
C LEU A 124 12.99 -27.85 -24.84
N ALA A 125 12.87 -27.78 -26.17
CA ALA A 125 11.58 -27.72 -26.85
C ALA A 125 10.77 -29.02 -26.69
N ALA A 126 11.40 -30.18 -26.83
CA ALA A 126 10.76 -31.48 -26.61
C ALA A 126 10.29 -31.63 -25.15
N LEU A 127 11.14 -31.25 -24.19
CA LEU A 127 10.79 -31.25 -22.77
C LEU A 127 9.62 -30.29 -22.46
N ALA A 128 9.63 -29.08 -23.04
CA ALA A 128 8.52 -28.14 -22.90
C ALA A 128 7.20 -28.70 -23.46
N GLN A 129 7.25 -29.43 -24.59
CA GLN A 129 6.08 -30.10 -25.15
C GLN A 129 5.60 -31.26 -24.28
N LEU A 130 6.52 -32.04 -23.69
CA LEU A 130 6.22 -33.15 -22.79
C LEU A 130 5.45 -32.68 -21.54
N ILE A 131 5.90 -31.57 -20.92
CA ILE A 131 5.33 -31.09 -19.66
C ILE A 131 4.09 -30.19 -19.84
N ALA A 132 3.88 -29.63 -21.05
CA ALA A 132 2.77 -28.69 -21.29
C ALA A 132 1.37 -29.25 -21.00
N PRO A 133 1.03 -30.52 -21.33
CA PRO A 133 -0.26 -31.11 -20.98
C PRO A 133 -0.53 -31.17 -19.48
N HIS A 134 0.52 -31.16 -18.66
CA HIS A 134 0.42 -31.18 -17.19
C HIS A 134 0.33 -29.77 -16.59
N GLY A 135 0.13 -28.73 -17.41
CA GLY A 135 0.10 -27.34 -16.94
C GLY A 135 1.46 -26.83 -16.45
N ALA A 136 2.55 -27.51 -16.78
CA ALA A 136 3.88 -27.21 -16.26
C ALA A 136 4.77 -26.45 -17.25
N ARG A 137 5.76 -25.72 -16.71
CA ARG A 137 6.69 -24.87 -17.49
C ARG A 137 8.12 -24.93 -16.97
N LEU A 138 9.07 -24.61 -17.86
CA LEU A 138 10.50 -24.63 -17.52
C LEU A 138 10.97 -23.30 -16.95
N SER A 139 11.89 -23.39 -15.99
CA SER A 139 12.74 -22.28 -15.56
C SER A 139 14.14 -22.79 -15.20
N ARG A 140 15.06 -21.88 -14.91
CA ARG A 140 16.41 -22.21 -14.44
C ARG A 140 16.90 -21.18 -13.42
N ASN A 141 17.86 -21.55 -12.58
CA ASN A 141 18.61 -20.58 -11.80
C ASN A 141 19.84 -20.11 -12.61
N ALA A 142 19.85 -18.86 -13.08
CA ALA A 142 20.89 -18.28 -13.92
C ALA A 142 22.28 -18.31 -13.29
N ARG A 143 22.36 -18.36 -11.95
CA ARG A 143 23.62 -18.38 -11.20
C ARG A 143 24.22 -19.77 -11.06
N ARG A 144 23.45 -20.83 -11.30
CA ARG A 144 23.92 -22.20 -11.11
C ARG A 144 24.52 -22.76 -12.40
N GLN A 145 25.80 -23.12 -12.30
CA GLN A 145 26.48 -23.95 -13.28
C GLN A 145 27.01 -25.18 -12.54
N ARG A 146 26.76 -26.39 -13.08
CA ARG A 146 27.28 -27.60 -12.45
C ARG A 146 28.74 -27.81 -12.90
N PRO A 147 29.63 -28.25 -11.99
CA PRO A 147 31.03 -28.52 -12.34
C PRO A 147 31.22 -29.61 -13.39
N ASP A 148 30.23 -30.52 -13.51
CA ASP A 148 30.23 -31.64 -14.46
C ASP A 148 29.74 -31.25 -15.86
N GLY A 149 29.48 -29.96 -16.12
CA GLY A 149 28.98 -29.47 -17.40
C GLY A 149 27.50 -29.77 -17.67
N ARG A 150 26.81 -30.46 -16.75
CA ARG A 150 25.37 -30.73 -16.85
C ARG A 150 24.56 -29.50 -16.45
N HIS A 151 23.30 -29.46 -16.88
CA HIS A 151 22.43 -28.31 -16.69
C HIS A 151 21.25 -28.62 -15.77
N GLU A 152 20.95 -27.71 -14.84
CA GLU A 152 19.74 -27.79 -14.02
C GLU A 152 18.57 -27.08 -14.70
N ARG A 153 17.40 -27.70 -14.67
CA ARG A 153 16.12 -27.08 -15.02
C ARG A 153 15.10 -27.36 -13.93
N PHE A 154 14.21 -26.40 -13.68
CA PHE A 154 13.03 -26.61 -12.87
C PHE A 154 11.84 -26.78 -13.79
N VAL A 155 11.00 -27.75 -13.49
CA VAL A 155 9.65 -27.90 -14.03
C VAL A 155 8.69 -27.46 -12.93
N THR A 156 7.99 -26.35 -13.15
CA THR A 156 7.02 -25.80 -12.20
C THR A 156 5.60 -26.12 -12.66
N GLN A 157 4.78 -26.66 -11.77
CA GLN A 157 3.36 -26.98 -11.98
C GLN A 157 2.52 -26.29 -10.90
N ARG A 158 1.38 -25.71 -11.28
CA ARG A 158 0.40 -25.15 -10.34
C ARG A 158 -0.90 -25.92 -10.41
N CYS A 159 -1.49 -26.18 -9.24
CA CYS A 159 -2.78 -26.84 -9.11
C CYS A 159 -3.72 -25.93 -8.30
N HIS A 160 -4.60 -25.21 -8.99
CA HIS A 160 -5.56 -24.30 -8.38
C HIS A 160 -6.84 -25.02 -7.95
N ARG A 161 -7.45 -24.55 -6.86
CA ARG A 161 -8.78 -25.00 -6.38
C ARG A 161 -8.91 -26.50 -6.10
N VAL A 162 -7.81 -27.17 -5.84
CA VAL A 162 -7.78 -28.60 -5.50
C VAL A 162 -7.11 -28.80 -4.15
N GLY A 163 -7.47 -29.88 -3.45
CA GLY A 163 -6.82 -30.28 -2.21
C GLY A 163 -5.51 -31.00 -2.48
N ARG A 164 -4.74 -31.22 -1.40
CA ARG A 164 -3.43 -31.89 -1.44
C ARG A 164 -3.47 -33.25 -2.13
N VAL A 165 -4.55 -34.03 -1.95
CA VAL A 165 -4.68 -35.37 -2.55
C VAL A 165 -4.68 -35.29 -4.07
N THR A 166 -5.49 -34.40 -4.64
CA THR A 166 -5.60 -34.20 -6.09
C THR A 166 -4.34 -33.55 -6.65
N ALA A 167 -3.79 -32.53 -5.97
CA ALA A 167 -2.51 -31.92 -6.36
C ALA A 167 -1.38 -32.95 -6.44
N ARG A 168 -1.30 -33.89 -5.49
CA ARG A 168 -0.36 -35.01 -5.53
C ARG A 168 -0.56 -35.90 -6.76
N GLN A 169 -1.79 -36.22 -7.11
CA GLN A 169 -2.08 -37.06 -8.29
C GLN A 169 -1.61 -36.39 -9.59
N GLU A 170 -1.82 -35.08 -9.71
CA GLU A 170 -1.32 -34.30 -10.86
C GLU A 170 0.22 -34.27 -10.92
N LEU A 171 0.89 -34.19 -9.76
CA LEU A 171 2.35 -34.32 -9.68
C LEU A 171 2.82 -35.72 -10.08
N ASP A 172 2.17 -36.78 -9.58
CA ASP A 172 2.56 -38.15 -9.89
C ASP A 172 2.46 -38.43 -11.39
N ALA A 173 1.42 -37.92 -12.06
CA ALA A 173 1.27 -38.00 -13.51
C ALA A 173 2.40 -37.27 -14.26
N LEU A 174 2.80 -36.07 -13.81
CA LEU A 174 3.94 -35.34 -14.37
C LEU A 174 5.26 -36.11 -14.17
N LEU A 175 5.49 -36.66 -12.99
CA LEU A 175 6.69 -37.44 -12.68
C LEU A 175 6.76 -38.73 -13.50
N GLU A 176 5.64 -39.39 -13.73
CA GLU A 176 5.56 -40.57 -14.61
C GLU A 176 5.96 -40.21 -16.04
N ALA A 177 5.41 -39.13 -16.61
CA ALA A 177 5.76 -38.66 -17.95
C ALA A 177 7.26 -38.35 -18.09
N LEU A 178 7.85 -37.63 -17.12
CA LEU A 178 9.28 -37.31 -17.09
C LEU A 178 10.15 -38.57 -16.99
N ARG A 179 9.77 -39.56 -16.17
CA ARG A 179 10.51 -40.83 -16.04
C ARG A 179 10.41 -41.70 -17.29
N MET A 180 9.24 -41.75 -17.93
CA MET A 180 9.05 -42.49 -19.19
C MET A 180 9.90 -41.91 -20.32
N ASP A 181 10.13 -40.60 -20.33
CA ASP A 181 11.05 -39.93 -21.25
C ASP A 181 12.53 -40.07 -20.86
N GLY A 182 12.82 -40.68 -19.71
CA GLY A 182 14.18 -40.96 -19.24
C GLY A 182 14.88 -39.76 -18.59
N GLN A 183 14.13 -38.78 -18.07
CA GLN A 183 14.70 -37.60 -17.40
C GLN A 183 15.24 -37.93 -16.01
N ASP A 184 16.39 -37.36 -15.66
CA ASP A 184 17.04 -37.49 -14.35
C ASP A 184 16.47 -36.45 -13.38
N ILE A 185 15.65 -36.90 -12.42
CA ILE A 185 15.01 -36.06 -11.41
C ILE A 185 15.89 -36.00 -10.16
N ALA A 186 16.44 -34.82 -9.86
CA ALA A 186 17.32 -34.61 -8.71
C ALA A 186 16.56 -34.38 -7.41
N GLU A 187 15.47 -33.62 -7.48
CA GLU A 187 14.75 -33.12 -6.30
C GLU A 187 13.31 -32.79 -6.70
N ILE A 188 12.40 -32.98 -5.75
CA ILE A 188 10.98 -32.65 -5.88
C ILE A 188 10.62 -31.85 -4.63
N GLU A 189 10.11 -30.65 -4.83
CA GLU A 189 9.56 -29.80 -3.76
C GLU A 189 8.07 -29.59 -4.04
N GLU A 190 7.29 -29.54 -2.96
CA GLU A 190 5.85 -29.33 -3.01
C GLU A 190 5.45 -28.38 -1.91
N GLU A 191 4.66 -27.39 -2.28
CA GLU A 191 4.32 -26.28 -1.42
C GLU A 191 2.87 -25.88 -1.65
N TYR A 192 2.25 -25.33 -0.62
CA TYR A 192 0.95 -24.67 -0.72
C TYR A 192 1.17 -23.17 -0.64
N VAL A 193 0.97 -22.47 -1.76
CA VAL A 193 1.12 -21.02 -1.84
C VAL A 193 -0.07 -20.38 -1.14
N VAL A 194 0.17 -19.83 0.04
CA VAL A 194 -0.83 -19.14 0.86
C VAL A 194 -0.93 -17.65 0.52
N TYR A 195 0.10 -17.10 -0.12
CA TYR A 195 0.09 -15.74 -0.64
C TYR A 195 1.02 -15.56 -1.82
N ASP A 196 0.57 -14.76 -2.78
CA ASP A 196 1.39 -14.30 -3.89
C ASP A 196 0.96 -12.90 -4.33
N SER A 197 1.78 -11.88 -4.06
CA SER A 197 1.41 -10.50 -4.31
C SER A 197 1.40 -10.10 -5.79
N ALA A 198 1.98 -10.91 -6.68
CA ALA A 198 2.21 -10.48 -8.07
C ALA A 198 2.27 -11.65 -9.07
N LEU A 199 1.18 -12.42 -9.18
CA LEU A 199 1.02 -13.44 -10.22
C LEU A 199 1.25 -12.90 -11.65
N ARG A 200 1.06 -11.59 -11.89
CA ARG A 200 1.38 -10.93 -13.17
C ARG A 200 2.84 -11.06 -13.62
N LEU A 201 3.78 -11.34 -12.72
CA LEU A 201 5.17 -11.60 -13.12
C LEU A 201 5.32 -12.92 -13.90
N ASP A 202 4.29 -13.78 -13.87
CA ASP A 202 4.26 -15.02 -14.64
C ASP A 202 3.43 -14.86 -15.93
N GLU A 203 3.05 -13.63 -16.31
CA GLU A 203 2.26 -13.36 -17.50
C GLU A 203 2.99 -13.84 -18.77
N GLY A 204 2.30 -14.72 -19.51
CA GLY A 204 2.84 -15.38 -20.70
C GLY A 204 3.80 -16.54 -20.41
N TRP A 205 4.03 -16.88 -19.14
CA TRP A 205 4.79 -18.07 -18.74
C TRP A 205 3.85 -19.27 -18.53
N LEU A 206 2.98 -19.22 -17.52
CA LEU A 206 1.90 -20.21 -17.29
C LEU A 206 0.61 -19.71 -17.97
N ASP A 207 -0.19 -20.63 -18.52
CA ASP A 207 -1.36 -20.28 -19.35
C ASP A 207 -2.62 -19.91 -18.53
N GLU A 208 -2.58 -20.10 -17.20
CA GLU A 208 -3.70 -19.77 -16.32
C GLU A 208 -3.61 -18.33 -15.82
N GLN A 209 -4.61 -17.51 -16.20
CA GLN A 209 -4.87 -16.23 -15.55
C GLN A 209 -6.05 -16.41 -14.59
N PRO A 210 -5.85 -16.37 -13.26
CA PRO A 210 -6.89 -15.85 -12.40
C PRO A 210 -7.14 -14.40 -12.81
N SER A 211 -8.41 -13.99 -12.88
CA SER A 211 -8.78 -12.59 -13.12
C SER A 211 -8.03 -11.69 -12.13
N GLN A 212 -7.51 -10.57 -12.64
CA GLN A 212 -6.75 -9.55 -11.91
C GLN A 212 -7.42 -9.04 -10.62
N ASP A 213 -8.72 -9.32 -10.45
CA ASP A 213 -9.55 -8.87 -9.34
C ASP A 213 -9.36 -9.65 -8.02
N HIS A 214 -8.56 -10.72 -7.95
CA HIS A 214 -8.71 -11.69 -6.83
C HIS A 214 -7.47 -11.99 -5.98
N VAL A 215 -6.29 -11.47 -6.31
CA VAL A 215 -5.02 -11.86 -5.63
C VAL A 215 -4.54 -10.84 -4.59
N SER A 216 -5.07 -9.61 -4.63
CA SER A 216 -4.78 -8.55 -3.64
C SER A 216 -5.67 -8.61 -2.39
N HIS A 217 -6.62 -9.55 -2.33
CA HIS A 217 -7.73 -9.47 -1.38
C HIS A 217 -7.48 -10.05 0.01
N GLU A 218 -6.40 -10.80 0.26
CA GLU A 218 -6.26 -11.49 1.55
C GLU A 218 -5.46 -10.73 2.61
N PHE A 219 -4.49 -9.89 2.22
CA PHE A 219 -3.49 -9.39 3.17
C PHE A 219 -3.66 -7.95 3.65
N ASP A 220 -4.52 -7.19 3.00
CA ASP A 220 -5.00 -5.94 3.57
C ASP A 220 -6.41 -6.04 4.17
N MET A 221 -6.96 -7.25 4.23
CA MET A 221 -8.25 -7.52 4.88
C MET A 221 -8.13 -8.11 6.28
N ARG A 222 -6.97 -7.97 6.92
CA ARG A 222 -6.82 -8.31 8.34
C ARG A 222 -7.37 -7.17 9.20
N PRO A 223 -8.24 -7.47 10.19
CA PRO A 223 -8.68 -6.46 11.13
C PRO A 223 -7.47 -5.85 11.82
N ALA A 224 -7.50 -4.53 11.96
CA ALA A 224 -6.48 -3.73 12.62
C ALA A 224 -6.15 -4.38 13.97
N PRO A 225 -4.89 -4.83 14.20
CA PRO A 225 -4.53 -5.53 15.43
C PRO A 225 -4.80 -4.63 16.64
N PRO A 226 -5.09 -5.21 17.82
CA PRO A 226 -5.22 -4.42 19.04
C PRO A 226 -3.89 -3.69 19.33
N PRO A 227 -3.96 -2.45 19.86
CA PRO A 227 -2.76 -1.69 20.19
C PRO A 227 -1.92 -2.43 21.23
N HIS A 228 -0.62 -2.55 20.96
CA HIS A 228 0.39 -3.12 21.86
C HIS A 228 1.72 -2.36 21.73
N ALA A 229 2.75 -2.80 22.46
CA ALA A 229 4.07 -2.15 22.43
C ALA A 229 4.60 -1.97 20.99
N GLY A 230 4.99 -0.75 20.63
CA GLY A 230 5.52 -0.41 19.30
C GLY A 230 4.54 0.31 18.37
N PHE A 231 3.23 0.33 18.68
CA PHE A 231 2.25 1.19 18.01
C PHE A 231 2.24 2.62 18.59
N PRO A 232 1.95 3.65 17.78
CA PRO A 232 1.76 5.01 18.28
C PRO A 232 0.50 5.11 19.15
N SER A 233 0.48 6.00 20.15
CA SER A 233 -0.70 6.19 21.02
C SER A 233 -1.93 6.72 20.29
N THR A 234 -1.72 7.29 19.10
CA THR A 234 -2.77 7.73 18.16
C THR A 234 -3.37 6.58 17.34
N TYR A 235 -2.79 5.37 17.38
CA TYR A 235 -3.39 4.20 16.74
C TYR A 235 -4.57 3.69 17.57
N ARG A 236 -5.78 4.07 17.15
CA ARG A 236 -7.04 3.77 17.84
C ARG A 236 -8.04 3.08 16.90
N PRO A 237 -7.82 1.79 16.58
CA PRO A 237 -8.76 1.04 15.76
C PRO A 237 -10.10 0.82 16.48
N LEU A 238 -11.15 0.58 15.72
CA LEU A 238 -12.43 0.15 16.25
C LEU A 238 -12.27 -1.21 16.95
N PRO A 239 -13.11 -1.52 17.96
CA PRO A 239 -13.10 -2.82 18.61
C PRO A 239 -13.23 -3.97 17.60
N ALA A 240 -12.56 -5.08 17.87
CA ALA A 240 -12.68 -6.29 17.05
C ALA A 240 -14.13 -6.78 17.06
N ASP A 241 -14.80 -6.67 15.91
CA ASP A 241 -16.20 -7.05 15.71
C ASP A 241 -16.33 -7.77 14.36
N PRO A 242 -16.93 -8.98 14.30
CA PRO A 242 -17.17 -9.68 13.04
C PRO A 242 -17.95 -8.89 11.99
N GLN A 243 -18.71 -7.86 12.39
CA GLN A 243 -19.47 -6.97 11.50
C GLN A 243 -18.68 -5.75 11.01
N ILE A 244 -17.46 -5.55 11.51
CA ILE A 244 -16.60 -4.42 11.17
C ILE A 244 -15.30 -4.96 10.57
N ARG A 245 -14.85 -4.33 9.49
CA ARG A 245 -13.55 -4.58 8.87
C ARG A 245 -12.83 -3.25 8.79
N GLN A 246 -11.71 -3.13 9.48
CA GLN A 246 -10.88 -1.94 9.43
C GLN A 246 -9.43 -2.39 9.26
N PRO A 247 -8.72 -1.98 8.20
CA PRO A 247 -7.32 -2.32 8.04
C PRO A 247 -6.44 -1.43 8.94
N ALA A 248 -5.26 -1.92 9.30
CA ALA A 248 -4.18 -1.04 9.74
C ALA A 248 -3.44 -0.52 8.50
N VAL A 249 -3.37 0.80 8.34
CA VAL A 249 -2.82 1.43 7.14
C VAL A 249 -1.47 2.06 7.48
N PHE A 250 -0.44 1.69 6.72
CA PHE A 250 0.89 2.27 6.89
C PHE A 250 0.83 3.78 6.67
N ASP A 251 1.35 4.52 7.64
CA ASP A 251 1.43 5.97 7.62
C ASP A 251 2.90 6.38 7.63
N PRO A 252 3.44 6.88 6.51
CA PRO A 252 4.80 7.40 6.42
C PRO A 252 5.14 8.44 7.51
N ALA A 253 4.14 9.18 7.99
CA ALA A 253 4.34 10.20 9.02
C ALA A 253 4.66 9.63 10.41
N LEU A 254 4.51 8.31 10.59
CA LEU A 254 4.77 7.57 11.82
C LEU A 254 5.99 6.65 11.71
N LYS A 255 6.86 6.80 10.70
CA LYS A 255 8.00 5.90 10.43
C LYS A 255 9.00 5.74 11.58
N GLN A 256 8.97 6.62 12.57
CA GLN A 256 9.73 6.52 13.82
C GLN A 256 9.22 5.39 14.74
N PHE A 257 8.01 4.89 14.52
CA PHE A 257 7.45 3.74 15.22
C PHE A 257 7.72 2.46 14.43
N VAL A 258 8.03 1.37 15.14
CA VAL A 258 8.16 0.03 14.55
C VAL A 258 6.86 -0.36 13.83
N ASN A 259 5.71 -0.02 14.44
CA ASN A 259 4.39 -0.21 13.87
C ASN A 259 3.80 1.14 13.42
N ALA A 260 4.39 1.72 12.38
CA ALA A 260 4.01 2.99 11.76
C ALA A 260 2.63 2.94 11.07
N TYR A 261 1.58 2.67 11.84
CA TYR A 261 0.22 2.44 11.36
C TYR A 261 -0.76 3.46 11.95
N ARG A 262 -1.73 3.85 11.12
CA ARG A 262 -2.99 4.44 11.55
C ARG A 262 -4.13 3.44 11.38
N ALA A 263 -5.23 3.67 12.08
CA ALA A 263 -6.46 2.96 11.80
C ALA A 263 -7.01 3.43 10.43
N GLY A 264 -7.25 2.50 9.51
CA GLY A 264 -7.80 2.78 8.19
C GLY A 264 -9.29 3.10 8.20
N GLU A 265 -9.88 3.30 7.02
CA GLU A 265 -11.33 3.50 6.91
C GLU A 265 -12.11 2.22 7.26
N PRO A 266 -13.03 2.26 8.26
CA PRO A 266 -13.81 1.08 8.63
C PRO A 266 -14.93 0.81 7.62
N ARG A 267 -15.09 -0.46 7.29
CA ARG A 267 -16.21 -1.00 6.53
C ARG A 267 -17.13 -1.77 7.46
N PHE A 268 -18.42 -1.55 7.28
CA PHE A 268 -19.46 -2.19 8.07
C PHE A 268 -20.23 -3.16 7.17
N VAL A 269 -20.51 -4.36 7.67
CA VAL A 269 -21.37 -5.33 6.99
C VAL A 269 -22.79 -4.75 6.87
N ASP A 270 -23.27 -4.09 7.92
CA ASP A 270 -24.51 -3.32 7.88
C ASP A 270 -24.25 -1.88 7.39
N GLU A 271 -24.75 -1.57 6.21
CA GLU A 271 -24.62 -0.26 5.58
C GLU A 271 -25.26 0.86 6.41
N GLN A 272 -26.37 0.58 7.11
CA GLN A 272 -27.04 1.60 7.93
C GLN A 272 -26.19 1.99 9.14
N THR A 273 -25.58 1.01 9.82
CA THR A 273 -24.61 1.27 10.90
C THR A 273 -23.40 2.03 10.36
N GLY A 274 -22.88 1.65 9.19
CA GLY A 274 -21.78 2.39 8.56
C GLY A 274 -22.14 3.85 8.24
N ASN A 275 -23.34 4.12 7.74
CA ASN A 275 -23.84 5.48 7.49
C ASN A 275 -23.97 6.28 8.79
N ARG A 276 -24.55 5.70 9.84
CA ARG A 276 -24.63 6.35 11.17
C ARG A 276 -23.24 6.65 11.74
N TRP A 277 -22.29 5.73 11.59
CA TRP A 277 -20.93 5.92 12.09
C TRP A 277 -20.19 7.03 11.33
N ARG A 278 -20.30 7.07 9.99
CA ARG A 278 -19.73 8.16 9.18
C ARG A 278 -20.35 9.51 9.54
N GLN A 279 -21.67 9.57 9.75
CA GLN A 279 -22.33 10.78 10.19
C GLN A 279 -21.83 11.23 11.58
N ALA A 280 -21.69 10.32 12.54
CA ALA A 280 -21.15 10.63 13.86
C ALA A 280 -19.70 11.16 13.79
N ARG A 281 -18.86 10.56 12.94
CA ARG A 281 -17.50 11.06 12.69
C ARG A 281 -17.53 12.45 12.07
N TRP A 282 -18.41 12.70 11.10
CA TRP A 282 -18.57 14.01 10.49
C TRP A 282 -19.06 15.08 11.48
N ASP A 283 -20.00 14.74 12.35
CA ASP A 283 -20.48 15.63 13.42
C ASP A 283 -19.35 15.97 14.41
N ALA A 284 -18.49 15.01 14.74
CA ALA A 284 -17.29 15.23 15.53
C ALA A 284 -16.28 16.15 14.82
N MET A 285 -15.96 15.89 13.56
CA MET A 285 -15.06 16.73 12.75
C MET A 285 -15.57 18.17 12.62
N THR A 286 -16.85 18.35 12.32
CA THR A 286 -17.45 19.68 12.16
C THR A 286 -17.56 20.43 13.49
N HIS A 287 -17.74 19.73 14.61
CA HIS A 287 -17.64 20.35 15.94
C HIS A 287 -16.22 20.85 16.23
N LEU A 288 -15.18 20.06 15.94
CA LEU A 288 -13.78 20.48 16.05
C LEU A 288 -13.48 21.70 15.17
N LEU A 289 -13.90 21.67 13.91
CA LEU A 289 -13.73 22.79 12.98
C LEU A 289 -14.43 24.06 13.49
N ARG A 290 -15.63 23.94 14.08
CA ARG A 290 -16.35 25.08 14.68
C ARG A 290 -15.56 25.69 15.85
N LEU A 291 -15.04 24.84 16.75
CA LEU A 291 -14.24 25.30 17.89
C LEU A 291 -12.94 25.96 17.45
N ILE A 292 -12.27 25.40 16.42
CA ILE A 292 -11.06 25.98 15.84
C ILE A 292 -11.36 27.33 15.20
N ALA A 293 -12.42 27.44 14.41
CA ALA A 293 -12.80 28.67 13.72
C ALA A 293 -13.18 29.81 14.69
N ALA A 294 -13.85 29.48 15.81
CA ALA A 294 -14.21 30.43 16.86
C ALA A 294 -13.05 30.72 17.85
N GLY A 295 -11.98 29.91 17.80
CA GLY A 295 -10.89 29.95 18.76
C GLY A 295 -9.86 31.07 18.49
N PRO A 296 -9.05 31.42 19.50
CA PRO A 296 -8.04 32.49 19.38
C PRO A 296 -6.91 32.15 18.37
N TRP A 297 -6.79 30.88 18.00
CA TRP A 297 -5.78 30.37 17.07
C TRP A 297 -6.28 30.23 15.62
N ALA A 298 -7.53 30.58 15.31
CA ALA A 298 -8.10 30.44 13.97
C ALA A 298 -7.22 31.06 12.86
N LYS A 299 -6.66 32.25 13.13
CA LYS A 299 -5.77 32.97 12.19
C LYS A 299 -4.41 32.30 11.96
N HIS A 300 -4.05 31.33 12.81
CA HIS A 300 -2.80 30.59 12.77
C HIS A 300 -2.96 29.21 12.12
N LEU A 301 -4.18 28.83 11.72
CA LEU A 301 -4.49 27.50 11.22
C LEU A 301 -5.12 27.59 9.83
N VAL A 302 -4.42 27.01 8.85
CA VAL A 302 -4.89 26.93 7.46
C VAL A 302 -5.27 25.49 7.16
N LEU A 303 -6.56 25.24 6.95
CA LEU A 303 -7.07 23.93 6.61
C LEU A 303 -6.55 23.48 5.24
N ARG A 304 -6.29 22.19 5.10
CA ARG A 304 -5.92 21.51 3.85
C ARG A 304 -6.46 20.07 3.89
N GLY A 305 -6.06 19.26 2.92
CA GLY A 305 -6.38 17.83 2.92
C GLY A 305 -7.79 17.51 2.44
N SER A 306 -8.36 16.42 2.96
CA SER A 306 -9.54 15.77 2.40
C SER A 306 -10.84 16.57 2.52
N VAL A 307 -11.01 17.37 3.58
CA VAL A 307 -12.22 18.18 3.80
C VAL A 307 -12.40 19.27 2.72
N PRO A 308 -11.42 20.15 2.44
CA PRO A 308 -11.52 21.08 1.32
C PRO A 308 -11.77 20.41 -0.03
N LEU A 309 -11.15 19.26 -0.29
CA LEU A 309 -11.38 18.49 -1.52
C LEU A 309 -12.85 18.11 -1.67
N ARG A 310 -13.51 17.66 -0.59
CA ARG A 310 -14.94 17.32 -0.63
C ARG A 310 -15.82 18.53 -0.92
N VAL A 311 -15.46 19.72 -0.44
CA VAL A 311 -16.18 20.96 -0.75
C VAL A 311 -16.07 21.33 -2.23
N TRP A 312 -14.91 21.15 -2.85
CA TRP A 312 -14.69 21.53 -4.25
C TRP A 312 -15.18 20.49 -5.26
N LEU A 313 -14.98 19.21 -4.96
CA LEU A 313 -15.16 18.11 -5.91
C LEU A 313 -16.45 17.30 -5.67
N GLY A 314 -17.16 17.57 -4.56
CA GLY A 314 -18.37 16.83 -4.19
C GLY A 314 -18.12 15.32 -4.09
N ASP A 315 -19.07 14.52 -4.58
CA ASP A 315 -19.03 13.06 -4.45
C ASP A 315 -17.89 12.38 -5.23
N ALA A 316 -17.19 13.12 -6.10
CA ALA A 316 -15.96 12.62 -6.73
C ALA A 316 -14.79 12.58 -5.75
N ALA A 317 -14.75 13.44 -4.73
CA ALA A 317 -13.75 13.34 -3.68
C ALA A 317 -13.99 12.11 -2.81
N ARG A 318 -12.89 11.45 -2.44
CA ARG A 318 -12.91 10.42 -1.39
C ARG A 318 -13.45 11.00 -0.08
N GLU A 319 -14.11 10.16 0.71
CA GLU A 319 -14.65 10.55 2.01
C GLU A 319 -13.53 11.06 2.94
N PRO A 320 -13.72 12.23 3.60
CA PRO A 320 -12.77 12.74 4.58
C PRO A 320 -12.63 11.82 5.80
N GLY A 321 -11.38 11.57 6.21
CA GLY A 321 -11.03 10.74 7.37
C GLY A 321 -10.37 11.53 8.52
N ASP A 322 -9.80 12.69 8.20
CA ASP A 322 -8.91 13.48 9.04
C ASP A 322 -9.08 15.00 8.81
N LEU A 323 -8.51 15.79 9.71
CA LEU A 323 -8.40 17.25 9.56
C LEU A 323 -6.92 17.65 9.50
N ASP A 324 -6.48 18.15 8.35
CA ASP A 324 -5.09 18.59 8.16
C ASP A 324 -4.97 20.12 8.23
N PHE A 325 -4.03 20.62 9.01
CA PHE A 325 -3.74 22.05 9.14
C PHE A 325 -2.27 22.35 8.85
N VAL A 326 -2.04 23.45 8.12
CA VAL A 326 -0.75 24.15 8.13
C VAL A 326 -0.78 25.21 9.23
N VAL A 327 0.21 25.17 10.11
CA VAL A 327 0.40 26.19 11.15
C VAL A 327 1.10 27.40 10.56
N THR A 328 0.56 28.59 10.82
CA THR A 328 1.08 29.86 10.34
C THR A 328 1.36 30.81 11.52
N PRO A 329 2.36 31.72 11.41
CA PRO A 329 3.34 31.83 10.33
C PRO A 329 4.29 30.61 10.30
N SER A 330 4.94 30.36 9.16
CA SER A 330 5.89 29.24 8.99
C SER A 330 7.09 29.30 9.94
N ALA A 331 7.35 30.46 10.55
CA ALA A 331 8.36 30.66 11.58
C ALA A 331 7.97 30.12 12.97
N MET A 332 6.70 29.77 13.21
CA MET A 332 6.29 29.09 14.45
C MET A 332 6.80 27.65 14.39
N MET A 333 7.69 27.29 15.33
CA MET A 333 8.27 25.97 15.43
C MET A 333 7.37 25.05 16.26
N MET A 334 7.48 23.74 16.03
CA MET A 334 6.73 22.72 16.76
C MET A 334 7.04 22.75 18.28
N GLU A 335 8.27 23.09 18.64
CA GLU A 335 8.77 23.14 20.02
C GLU A 335 8.41 24.44 20.74
N ASP A 336 7.85 25.43 20.02
CA ASP A 336 7.51 26.72 20.61
C ASP A 336 6.41 26.57 21.67
N ARG A 337 6.53 27.35 22.75
CA ARG A 337 5.46 27.42 23.77
C ARG A 337 4.12 27.87 23.17
N ALA A 338 4.15 28.63 22.07
CA ALA A 338 2.94 29.03 21.36
C ALA A 338 2.23 27.84 20.70
N ALA A 339 2.98 26.94 20.06
CA ALA A 339 2.46 25.71 19.48
C ALA A 339 1.82 24.82 20.55
N GLY A 340 2.50 24.64 21.69
CA GLY A 340 1.93 23.92 22.85
C GLY A 340 0.60 24.52 23.32
N ARG A 341 0.55 25.84 23.56
CA ARG A 341 -0.69 26.53 23.97
C ARG A 341 -1.81 26.44 22.93
N MET A 342 -1.49 26.37 21.65
CA MET A 342 -2.46 26.19 20.58
C MET A 342 -3.14 24.83 20.68
N LEU A 343 -2.35 23.76 20.77
CA LEU A 343 -2.85 22.39 20.86
C LEU A 343 -3.63 22.16 22.17
N ASP A 344 -3.08 22.61 23.29
CA ASP A 344 -3.76 22.54 24.60
C ASP A 344 -5.08 23.33 24.58
N GLY A 345 -5.10 24.48 23.90
CA GLY A 345 -6.28 25.30 23.72
C GLY A 345 -7.40 24.61 22.96
N ILE A 346 -7.06 23.79 21.94
CA ILE A 346 -8.06 22.99 21.20
C ILE A 346 -8.65 21.91 22.12
N VAL A 347 -7.81 21.21 22.90
CA VAL A 347 -8.29 20.20 23.86
C VAL A 347 -9.16 20.84 24.95
N ALA A 348 -8.76 22.01 25.46
CA ALA A 348 -9.53 22.77 26.44
C ALA A 348 -10.88 23.23 25.86
N ALA A 349 -10.91 23.71 24.62
CA ALA A 349 -12.15 24.13 23.95
C ALA A 349 -13.16 22.98 23.84
N VAL A 350 -12.71 21.75 23.52
CA VAL A 350 -13.60 20.56 23.50
C VAL A 350 -14.12 20.23 24.90
N ARG A 351 -13.31 20.44 25.94
CA ARG A 351 -13.72 20.21 27.33
C ARG A 351 -14.77 21.23 27.80
N GLU A 352 -14.59 22.49 27.44
CA GLU A 352 -15.48 23.60 27.81
C GLU A 352 -16.79 23.58 27.02
N HIS A 353 -16.72 23.15 25.76
CA HIS A 353 -17.84 23.13 24.82
C HIS A 353 -18.00 21.71 24.23
N PRO A 354 -18.49 20.74 25.03
CA PRO A 354 -18.67 19.38 24.57
C PRO A 354 -19.68 19.30 23.42
N GLY A 355 -19.39 18.47 22.41
CA GLY A 355 -20.24 18.30 21.23
C GLY A 355 -19.67 17.24 20.28
N GLY A 356 -20.49 16.80 19.32
CA GLY A 356 -20.10 15.76 18.34
C GLY A 356 -19.69 14.41 18.96
N GLY A 357 -20.07 14.14 20.22
CA GLY A 357 -19.66 12.95 20.95
C GLY A 357 -18.18 12.91 21.37
N LEU A 358 -17.43 14.00 21.17
CA LEU A 358 -15.98 14.06 21.43
C LEU A 358 -15.64 13.95 22.92
N ARG A 359 -14.51 13.32 23.21
CA ARG A 359 -14.01 13.05 24.56
C ARG A 359 -12.70 13.77 24.84
N ALA A 360 -12.77 14.92 25.52
CA ALA A 360 -11.59 15.71 25.89
C ALA A 360 -10.69 15.07 26.96
N ASP A 361 -11.17 14.02 27.63
CA ASP A 361 -10.42 13.16 28.56
C ASP A 361 -9.68 12.03 27.84
N SER A 362 -9.97 11.81 26.55
CA SER A 362 -9.43 10.71 25.76
C SER A 362 -8.79 11.22 24.47
N VAL A 363 -7.74 12.03 24.64
CA VAL A 363 -6.92 12.57 23.55
C VAL A 363 -5.56 11.92 23.58
N ALA A 364 -5.11 11.40 22.43
CA ALA A 364 -3.72 11.02 22.21
C ALA A 364 -3.00 12.09 21.39
N ALA A 365 -1.70 12.24 21.61
CA ALA A 365 -0.86 13.15 20.87
C ALA A 365 0.44 12.45 20.49
N GLU A 366 0.88 12.63 19.24
CA GLU A 366 2.17 12.12 18.76
C GLU A 366 2.84 13.16 17.88
N ASP A 367 4.17 13.23 17.96
CA ASP A 367 4.95 13.94 16.95
C ASP A 367 4.94 13.10 15.66
N ILE A 368 4.79 13.76 14.52
CA ILE A 368 4.71 13.14 13.20
C ILE A 368 5.66 13.85 12.22
N TRP A 369 6.15 13.12 11.22
CA TRP A 369 6.97 13.68 10.14
C TRP A 369 6.19 13.61 8.83
N THR A 370 5.32 14.59 8.63
CA THR A 370 4.42 14.66 7.49
C THR A 370 5.21 14.63 6.17
N TYR A 371 4.98 13.57 5.39
CA TYR A 371 5.69 13.27 4.15
C TYR A 371 7.22 13.28 4.28
N GLU A 372 7.72 12.83 5.43
CA GLU A 372 9.15 12.68 5.74
C GLU A 372 9.97 13.97 5.86
N ARG A 373 9.36 15.13 5.64
CA ARG A 373 10.05 16.43 5.58
C ARG A 373 9.61 17.42 6.64
N ALA A 374 8.30 17.49 6.91
CA ALA A 374 7.75 18.56 7.72
C ALA A 374 7.43 18.06 9.14
N PRO A 375 7.96 18.72 10.20
CA PRO A 375 7.61 18.38 11.56
C PRO A 375 6.13 18.69 11.80
N GLY A 376 5.45 17.80 12.50
CA GLY A 376 4.04 17.94 12.79
C GLY A 376 3.64 17.35 14.13
N ARG A 377 2.45 17.72 14.58
CA ARG A 377 1.78 17.09 15.73
C ARG A 377 0.44 16.53 15.30
N ARG A 378 0.20 15.27 15.66
CA ARG A 378 -1.09 14.60 15.51
C ARG A 378 -1.83 14.63 16.83
N LEU A 379 -3.09 15.03 16.81
CA LEU A 379 -4.04 14.83 17.90
C LEU A 379 -5.10 13.82 17.45
N THR A 380 -5.44 12.87 18.31
CA THR A 380 -6.53 11.92 18.07
C THR A 380 -7.55 12.01 19.20
N PHE A 381 -8.74 12.50 18.87
CA PHE A 381 -9.88 12.57 19.80
C PHE A 381 -10.74 11.33 19.65
N ALA A 382 -11.01 10.62 20.74
CA ALA A 382 -12.10 9.64 20.74
C ALA A 382 -13.46 10.34 20.62
N PHE A 383 -14.40 9.72 19.91
CA PHE A 383 -15.81 10.11 19.94
C PHE A 383 -16.71 8.93 20.28
N SER A 384 -17.84 9.23 20.90
CA SER A 384 -18.84 8.26 21.35
C SER A 384 -20.23 8.83 21.15
N THR A 385 -21.04 8.13 20.36
CA THR A 385 -22.46 8.39 20.22
C THR A 385 -23.23 7.10 20.48
N PRO A 386 -24.45 7.16 21.04
CA PRO A 386 -25.30 5.98 21.15
C PRO A 386 -25.48 5.31 19.78
N GLN A 387 -25.60 3.98 19.75
CA GLN A 387 -25.96 3.18 18.56
C GLN A 387 -24.85 2.95 17.50
N VAL A 388 -23.63 3.44 17.71
CA VAL A 388 -22.48 3.11 16.84
C VAL A 388 -21.24 2.82 17.68
N PRO A 389 -20.29 2.01 17.17
CA PRO A 389 -19.02 1.76 17.85
C PRO A 389 -18.24 3.05 18.11
N HIS A 390 -17.52 3.10 19.24
CA HIS A 390 -16.62 4.20 19.56
C HIS A 390 -15.56 4.36 18.46
N GLY A 391 -15.39 5.59 18.00
CA GLY A 391 -14.44 5.92 16.94
C GLY A 391 -13.44 6.97 17.38
N SER A 392 -12.63 7.43 16.43
CA SER A 392 -11.70 8.53 16.63
C SER A 392 -11.67 9.48 15.44
N VAL A 393 -11.28 10.73 15.71
CA VAL A 393 -11.03 11.77 14.71
C VAL A 393 -9.59 12.24 14.89
N GLN A 394 -8.86 12.27 13.78
CA GLN A 394 -7.47 12.69 13.71
C GLN A 394 -7.37 14.15 13.25
N LEU A 395 -6.48 14.92 13.87
CA LEU A 395 -6.07 16.24 13.43
C LEU A 395 -4.54 16.29 13.31
N ASP A 396 -4.04 16.68 12.15
CA ASP A 396 -2.61 16.82 11.89
C ASP A 396 -2.26 18.29 11.73
N PHE A 397 -1.24 18.75 12.47
CA PHE A 397 -0.75 20.12 12.44
C PHE A 397 0.68 20.11 11.91
N VAL A 398 0.88 20.64 10.71
CA VAL A 398 2.19 20.71 10.05
C VAL A 398 2.82 22.08 10.33
N PHE A 399 4.05 22.07 10.84
CA PHE A 399 4.86 23.27 11.10
C PHE A 399 5.88 23.49 9.98
N ASN A 400 6.43 24.70 9.91
CA ASN A 400 7.48 25.10 8.95
C ASN A 400 7.13 25.00 7.45
N GLU A 401 5.89 24.66 7.12
CA GLU A 401 5.41 24.69 5.74
C GLU A 401 5.16 26.12 5.28
N THR A 402 5.60 26.45 4.06
CA THR A 402 5.37 27.78 3.48
C THR A 402 4.13 27.76 2.60
N LEU A 403 3.43 28.89 2.56
CA LEU A 403 2.24 29.08 1.73
C LEU A 403 2.58 30.06 0.60
N PRO A 404 3.13 29.59 -0.54
CA PRO A 404 3.47 30.46 -1.68
C PRO A 404 2.22 31.09 -2.32
N VAL A 405 1.05 30.51 -2.05
CA VAL A 405 -0.26 31.09 -2.40
C VAL A 405 -1.02 31.37 -1.12
N ALA A 406 -1.62 32.57 -1.02
CA ALA A 406 -2.35 32.99 0.15
C ALA A 406 -3.59 32.09 0.40
N PRO A 407 -3.91 31.77 1.67
CA PRO A 407 -5.13 31.04 2.01
C PRO A 407 -6.40 31.77 1.56
N ILE A 408 -7.41 30.99 1.18
CA ILE A 408 -8.75 31.47 0.83
C ILE A 408 -9.77 31.06 1.90
N PRO A 409 -10.77 31.89 2.21
CA PRO A 409 -11.87 31.48 3.08
C PRO A 409 -12.82 30.55 2.32
N ILE A 410 -13.11 29.36 2.85
CA ILE A 410 -14.16 28.48 2.32
C ILE A 410 -15.26 28.24 3.36
N ARG A 411 -16.48 27.98 2.88
CA ARG A 411 -17.60 27.56 3.72
C ARG A 411 -17.71 26.04 3.70
N ILE A 412 -17.72 25.41 4.87
CA ILE A 412 -17.88 23.97 5.04
C ILE A 412 -19.21 23.74 5.75
N PRO A 413 -20.27 23.25 5.08
CA PRO A 413 -21.51 22.93 5.78
C PRO A 413 -21.29 21.91 6.90
N PRO A 414 -21.92 22.06 8.08
CA PRO A 414 -22.90 23.09 8.45
C PRO A 414 -22.30 24.31 9.17
N LEU A 415 -21.00 24.58 9.05
CA LEU A 415 -20.36 25.71 9.70
C LEU A 415 -20.84 27.05 9.13
N HIS A 416 -21.09 28.01 10.02
CA HIS A 416 -21.48 29.38 9.65
C HIS A 416 -20.28 30.22 9.22
N ASP A 417 -19.20 30.15 10.00
CA ASP A 417 -17.99 30.93 9.77
C ASP A 417 -17.08 30.23 8.75
N PRO A 418 -16.48 31.00 7.82
CA PRO A 418 -15.55 30.44 6.86
C PRO A 418 -14.23 30.06 7.54
N ILE A 419 -13.57 29.03 6.99
CA ILE A 419 -12.27 28.57 7.46
C ILE A 419 -11.20 28.93 6.42
N ALA A 420 -10.11 29.54 6.89
CA ALA A 420 -8.93 29.80 6.08
C ALA A 420 -8.36 28.47 5.57
N THR A 421 -8.23 28.34 4.26
CA THR A 421 -7.93 27.07 3.59
C THR A 421 -6.89 27.28 2.50
N ALA A 422 -5.96 26.34 2.35
CA ALA A 422 -5.01 26.36 1.24
C ALA A 422 -5.78 26.26 -0.09
N PRO A 423 -5.52 27.11 -1.09
CA PRO A 423 -6.30 27.11 -2.32
C PRO A 423 -6.07 25.84 -3.16
N PRO A 424 -7.00 25.47 -4.07
CA PRO A 424 -6.93 24.23 -4.85
C PRO A 424 -5.61 24.03 -5.61
N GLU A 425 -5.04 25.09 -6.17
CA GLU A 425 -3.79 25.04 -6.93
C GLU A 425 -2.58 24.74 -6.03
N LEU A 426 -2.58 25.22 -4.78
CA LEU A 426 -1.54 24.87 -3.82
C LEU A 426 -1.72 23.44 -3.31
N ALA A 427 -2.96 23.00 -3.09
CA ALA A 427 -3.26 21.61 -2.77
C ALA A 427 -2.75 20.66 -3.88
N LEU A 428 -2.95 21.02 -5.15
CA LEU A 428 -2.44 20.27 -6.30
C LEU A 428 -0.91 20.28 -6.37
N ALA A 429 -0.27 21.44 -6.19
CA ALA A 429 1.18 21.56 -6.18
C ALA A 429 1.82 20.65 -5.12
N TRP A 430 1.23 20.57 -3.93
CA TRP A 430 1.69 19.66 -2.90
C TRP A 430 1.48 18.18 -3.26
N LYS A 431 0.35 17.79 -3.84
CA LYS A 431 0.16 16.41 -4.28
C LYS A 431 1.21 15.98 -5.30
N ILE A 432 1.59 16.88 -6.23
CA ILE A 432 2.68 16.67 -7.18
C ILE A 432 4.02 16.54 -6.45
N LEU A 433 4.31 17.44 -5.50
CA LEU A 433 5.52 17.35 -4.67
C LEU A 433 5.65 15.98 -4.00
N TRP A 434 4.57 15.48 -3.41
CA TRP A 434 4.59 14.24 -2.64
C TRP A 434 4.82 13.04 -3.56
N LEU A 435 4.15 13.01 -4.72
CA LEU A 435 4.32 11.94 -5.70
C LEU A 435 5.71 11.94 -6.38
N GLU A 436 6.33 13.12 -6.53
CA GLU A 436 7.65 13.25 -7.15
C GLU A 436 8.79 12.95 -6.16
N THR A 437 8.64 13.29 -4.88
CA THR A 437 9.78 13.36 -3.94
C THR A 437 9.70 12.41 -2.75
N ASP A 438 8.52 11.89 -2.39
CA ASP A 438 8.41 11.05 -1.20
C ASP A 438 9.00 9.66 -1.43
N LYS A 439 9.57 9.07 -0.38
CA LYS A 439 10.04 7.67 -0.38
C LYS A 439 8.86 6.68 -0.45
N TYR A 440 7.68 7.07 0.04
CA TYR A 440 6.45 6.27 0.07
C TYR A 440 5.24 6.99 -0.56
N PRO A 441 5.27 7.26 -1.88
CA PRO A 441 4.17 7.95 -2.55
C PRO A 441 2.88 7.11 -2.52
N GLN A 442 1.75 7.73 -2.16
CA GLN A 442 0.48 7.03 -1.95
C GLN A 442 -0.50 7.22 -3.11
N GLY A 443 -1.24 6.17 -3.46
CA GLY A 443 -2.21 6.19 -4.57
C GLY A 443 -3.34 7.20 -4.40
N LYS A 444 -3.73 7.50 -3.15
CA LYS A 444 -4.69 8.58 -2.85
C LYS A 444 -4.21 9.94 -3.34
N ASP A 445 -2.90 10.17 -3.38
CA ASP A 445 -2.34 11.46 -3.80
C ASP A 445 -2.41 11.61 -5.32
N LEU A 446 -2.23 10.51 -6.08
CA LEU A 446 -2.48 10.51 -7.52
C LEU A 446 -3.96 10.76 -7.83
N TYR A 447 -4.85 10.10 -7.11
CA TYR A 447 -6.29 10.30 -7.27
C TYR A 447 -6.69 11.76 -7.02
N ASP A 448 -6.31 12.30 -5.85
CA ASP A 448 -6.58 13.68 -5.46
C ASP A 448 -5.95 14.68 -6.45
N ALA A 449 -4.69 14.46 -6.88
CA ALA A 449 -4.02 15.32 -7.87
C ALA A 449 -4.73 15.33 -9.22
N THR A 450 -5.20 14.18 -9.68
CA THR A 450 -5.90 14.06 -10.97
C THR A 450 -7.20 14.87 -10.94
N LEU A 451 -8.01 14.70 -9.89
CA LEU A 451 -9.26 15.43 -9.77
C LEU A 451 -9.05 16.93 -9.59
N LEU A 452 -8.05 17.34 -8.79
CA LEU A 452 -7.68 18.73 -8.65
C LEU A 452 -7.22 19.35 -9.97
N ALA A 453 -6.38 18.66 -10.75
CA ALA A 453 -5.88 19.17 -12.03
C ALA A 453 -7.00 19.30 -13.08
N GLU A 454 -8.05 18.48 -12.99
CA GLU A 454 -9.25 18.61 -13.81
C GLU A 454 -10.18 19.75 -13.34
N PHE A 455 -10.11 20.10 -12.05
CA PHE A 455 -10.93 21.14 -11.42
C PHE A 455 -10.34 22.55 -11.50
N THR A 456 -9.04 22.71 -11.22
CA THR A 456 -8.37 24.02 -11.13
C THR A 456 -7.17 24.10 -12.09
N PRO A 457 -6.95 25.24 -12.77
CA PRO A 457 -5.70 25.47 -13.49
C PRO A 457 -4.53 25.65 -12.51
N ILE A 458 -3.34 25.28 -12.95
CA ILE A 458 -2.09 25.46 -12.20
C ILE A 458 -0.95 25.86 -13.14
N SER A 459 -0.10 26.78 -12.69
CA SER A 459 1.07 27.20 -13.46
C SER A 459 2.27 26.28 -13.20
N LEU A 460 3.08 26.05 -14.25
CA LEU A 460 4.33 25.30 -14.10
C LEU A 460 5.31 25.99 -13.14
N THR A 461 5.26 27.33 -13.08
CA THR A 461 6.05 28.14 -12.15
C THR A 461 5.75 27.78 -10.70
N LEU A 462 4.47 27.72 -10.31
CA LEU A 462 4.08 27.34 -8.95
C LEU A 462 4.52 25.92 -8.60
N VAL A 463 4.33 24.96 -9.53
CA VAL A 463 4.76 23.57 -9.32
C VAL A 463 6.27 23.50 -9.09
N ARG A 464 7.05 24.19 -9.94
CA ARG A 464 8.52 24.22 -9.80
C ARG A 464 8.98 24.95 -8.54
N GLU A 465 8.30 26.02 -8.13
CA GLU A 465 8.60 26.73 -6.89
C GLU A 465 8.44 25.82 -5.67
N VAL A 466 7.34 25.06 -5.61
CA VAL A 466 7.09 24.10 -4.53
C VAL A 466 8.11 22.94 -4.56
N LEU A 467 8.39 22.38 -5.75
CA LEU A 467 9.37 21.29 -5.91
C LEU A 467 10.81 21.71 -5.56
N ARG A 468 11.18 22.97 -5.84
CA ARG A 468 12.55 23.47 -5.67
C ARG A 468 13.05 23.40 -4.23
N ARG A 469 12.15 23.41 -3.25
CA ARG A 469 12.52 23.27 -1.84
C ARG A 469 13.19 21.92 -1.55
N GLU A 470 12.76 20.86 -2.23
CA GLU A 470 13.27 19.50 -2.06
C GLU A 470 14.30 19.13 -3.15
N LEU A 471 14.03 19.49 -4.41
CA LEU A 471 14.82 19.07 -5.57
C LEU A 471 15.90 20.07 -6.01
N GLY A 472 15.93 21.28 -5.42
CA GLY A 472 16.83 22.34 -5.88
C GLY A 472 16.67 22.62 -7.37
N ALA A 473 17.78 22.65 -8.11
CA ALA A 473 17.79 22.93 -9.54
C ALA A 473 17.09 21.83 -10.39
N GLU A 474 16.97 20.60 -9.89
CA GLU A 474 16.32 19.51 -10.63
C GLU A 474 14.82 19.77 -10.85
N ALA A 475 14.20 20.60 -10.00
CA ALA A 475 12.82 21.04 -10.17
C ALA A 475 12.56 21.68 -11.54
N ASP A 476 13.56 22.33 -12.14
CA ASP A 476 13.42 22.99 -13.45
C ASP A 476 13.26 22.00 -14.61
N SER A 477 13.60 20.72 -14.39
CA SER A 477 13.37 19.65 -15.35
C SER A 477 11.94 19.09 -15.33
N PHE A 478 11.13 19.46 -14.33
CA PHE A 478 9.78 18.93 -14.19
C PHE A 478 8.90 19.35 -15.36
N THR A 479 8.14 18.39 -15.89
CA THR A 479 7.13 18.57 -16.94
C THR A 479 5.91 17.71 -16.63
N ALA A 480 4.80 17.91 -17.35
CA ALA A 480 3.62 17.04 -17.22
C ALA A 480 3.96 15.56 -17.47
N ALA A 481 4.95 15.26 -18.34
CA ALA A 481 5.36 13.89 -18.64
C ALA A 481 6.12 13.20 -17.48
N SER A 482 6.62 13.97 -16.50
CA SER A 482 7.28 13.40 -15.30
C SER A 482 6.35 12.42 -14.55
N VAL A 483 5.04 12.71 -14.56
CA VAL A 483 3.98 11.90 -13.92
C VAL A 483 4.02 10.42 -14.35
N LEU A 484 4.39 10.14 -15.60
CA LEU A 484 4.40 8.77 -16.13
C LEU A 484 5.51 7.90 -15.52
N ARG A 485 6.51 8.52 -14.88
CA ARG A 485 7.60 7.81 -14.21
C ARG A 485 7.26 7.42 -12.77
N TRP A 486 6.23 8.04 -12.19
CA TRP A 486 5.86 7.80 -10.80
C TRP A 486 5.44 6.35 -10.59
N ARG A 487 5.91 5.81 -9.46
CA ARG A 487 5.44 4.55 -8.89
C ARG A 487 4.88 4.88 -7.53
N PHE A 488 3.75 4.31 -7.19
CA PHE A 488 3.02 4.59 -5.95
C PHE A 488 2.27 3.34 -5.52
N GLU A 489 1.93 3.29 -4.23
CA GLU A 489 1.14 2.20 -3.68
C GLU A 489 -0.35 2.45 -4.05
N TRP A 490 -0.90 1.66 -4.97
CA TRP A 490 -2.26 1.81 -5.47
C TRP A 490 -3.27 0.86 -4.80
N ASP A 491 -2.83 -0.32 -4.39
CA ASP A 491 -3.72 -1.37 -3.93
C ASP A 491 -4.25 -1.06 -2.53
N SER A 492 -3.42 -0.54 -1.63
CA SER A 492 -3.86 -0.05 -0.31
C SER A 492 -4.83 1.13 -0.42
N PHE A 493 -4.65 1.99 -1.44
CA PHE A 493 -5.63 3.05 -1.72
C PHE A 493 -7.00 2.49 -2.12
N LEU A 494 -7.06 1.50 -3.02
CA LEU A 494 -8.32 0.88 -3.44
C LEU A 494 -9.01 0.11 -2.30
N GLN A 495 -8.28 -0.33 -1.29
CA GLN A 495 -8.87 -0.99 -0.13
C GLN A 495 -9.49 -0.01 0.86
N GLU A 496 -8.96 1.19 0.99
CA GLU A 496 -9.69 2.24 1.73
C GLU A 496 -10.88 2.73 0.90
N TYR A 497 -10.77 2.77 -0.43
CA TYR A 497 -11.76 3.36 -1.33
C TYR A 497 -12.12 2.47 -2.54
N PRO A 498 -12.88 1.38 -2.34
CA PRO A 498 -13.17 0.39 -3.39
C PRO A 498 -14.12 0.89 -4.49
N GLY A 499 -14.78 2.04 -4.23
CA GLY A 499 -15.62 2.72 -5.21
C GLY A 499 -14.83 3.37 -6.34
N VAL A 500 -13.52 3.58 -6.14
CA VAL A 500 -12.65 4.12 -7.19
C VAL A 500 -12.49 3.09 -8.31
N ARG A 501 -12.70 3.54 -9.55
CA ARG A 501 -12.62 2.69 -10.75
C ARG A 501 -11.43 3.09 -11.62
N GLY A 502 -10.96 2.14 -12.43
CA GLY A 502 -9.91 2.36 -13.43
C GLY A 502 -8.51 2.00 -12.94
N HIS A 503 -7.67 1.64 -13.90
CA HIS A 503 -6.28 1.24 -13.66
C HIS A 503 -5.40 2.46 -13.30
N PRO A 504 -4.38 2.32 -12.44
CA PRO A 504 -3.50 3.43 -12.02
C PRO A 504 -2.88 4.20 -13.19
N THR A 505 -2.49 3.50 -14.27
CA THR A 505 -1.94 4.17 -15.46
C THR A 505 -2.95 5.10 -16.12
N THR A 506 -4.25 4.76 -16.12
CA THR A 506 -5.31 5.63 -16.63
C THR A 506 -5.38 6.93 -15.84
N TRP A 507 -5.21 6.87 -14.52
CA TRP A 507 -5.15 8.05 -13.65
C TRP A 507 -3.92 8.91 -13.92
N GLN A 508 -2.73 8.30 -14.09
CA GLN A 508 -1.53 9.02 -14.52
C GLN A 508 -1.73 9.74 -15.85
N HIS A 509 -2.28 9.06 -16.85
CA HIS A 509 -2.53 9.65 -18.16
C HIS A 509 -3.51 10.84 -18.09
N ARG A 510 -4.57 10.73 -17.29
CA ARG A 510 -5.49 11.85 -17.05
C ARG A 510 -4.79 13.06 -16.43
N LEU A 511 -3.96 12.83 -15.41
CA LEU A 511 -3.19 13.89 -14.77
C LEU A 511 -2.22 14.56 -15.76
N VAL A 512 -1.48 13.79 -16.57
CA VAL A 512 -0.60 14.32 -17.62
C VAL A 512 -1.36 15.25 -18.57
N LEU A 513 -2.53 14.82 -19.05
CA LEU A 513 -3.35 15.61 -19.98
C LEU A 513 -3.94 16.87 -19.33
N ALA A 514 -4.34 16.79 -18.05
CA ALA A 514 -4.83 17.94 -17.30
C ALA A 514 -3.72 18.98 -17.07
N LEU A 515 -2.55 18.55 -16.59
CA LEU A 515 -1.39 19.43 -16.37
C LEU A 515 -0.87 20.03 -17.67
N GLY A 516 -0.77 19.24 -18.75
CA GLY A 516 -0.31 19.73 -20.06
C GLY A 516 -1.20 20.86 -20.60
N ARG A 517 -2.51 20.77 -20.41
CA ARG A 517 -3.46 21.84 -20.77
C ARG A 517 -3.27 23.09 -19.92
N SER A 518 -3.12 22.93 -18.60
CA SER A 518 -2.90 24.06 -17.68
C SER A 518 -1.59 24.80 -17.94
N PHE A 519 -0.48 24.06 -18.13
CA PHE A 519 0.83 24.64 -18.40
C PHE A 519 0.86 25.41 -19.72
N SER A 520 0.22 24.88 -20.77
CA SER A 520 0.14 25.54 -22.08
C SER A 520 -0.67 26.84 -22.02
N ARG A 521 -1.78 26.86 -21.26
CA ARG A 521 -2.60 28.07 -21.09
C ARG A 521 -1.84 29.21 -20.42
N HIS A 522 -1.06 28.91 -19.39
CA HIS A 522 -0.26 29.93 -18.70
C HIS A 522 0.94 30.41 -19.52
N ALA A 523 1.57 29.54 -20.33
CA ALA A 523 2.63 29.95 -21.23
C ALA A 523 2.14 31.01 -22.25
N ASN A 524 0.91 30.86 -22.75
CA ASN A 524 0.31 31.84 -23.66
C ASN A 524 -0.09 33.15 -22.98
N GLN A 525 -0.45 33.13 -21.69
CA GLN A 525 -0.79 34.34 -20.93
C GLN A 525 0.41 35.14 -20.44
N ALA A 526 1.60 34.53 -20.38
CA ALA A 526 2.85 35.20 -20.00
C ALA A 526 3.63 35.76 -21.21
N GLY A 527 3.15 35.48 -22.44
CA GLY A 527 3.75 35.92 -23.70
C GLY A 527 3.03 37.09 -24.38
N ASP A 528 1.93 37.58 -23.80
CA ASP A 528 1.27 38.87 -24.09
C ASP A 528 1.67 39.88 -22.99
#